data_AF-A0A5K0WZH6-F1
#
_entry.id   AF-A0A5K0WZH6-F1
#
_cell.length_a   1.000
_cell.length_b   1.000
_cell.length_c   1.000
_cell.angle_alpha   90.00
_cell.angle_beta   90.00
_cell.angle_gamma   90.00
#
_symmetry.space_group_name_H-M   'P 1'
#
loop_
_entity.id
_entity.type
_entity.pdbx_description
1 polymer ?
#
loop_
_entity_poly.entity_id
_entity_poly.type
_entity_poly.pdbx_seq_one_letter_code
_entity_poly.pdbx_strand_id
1 'polypeptide(L)' 'DLDTALKQSPAKWKIVVGHHTIRSVGHHGDTVELQTLLLPVLE' A
#
# COMPACT_ATOMS: atom_id res chain seq x y z
N ASP A 1 10.97 1.59 6.40
CA ASP A 1 10.98 2.96 5.86
C ASP A 1 9.56 3.49 5.65
N LEU A 2 8.77 2.88 4.76
CA LEU A 2 7.39 3.31 4.49
C LEU A 2 6.51 3.50 5.74
N ASP A 3 6.44 2.52 6.64
CA ASP A 3 5.64 2.60 7.87
C ASP A 3 6.07 3.79 8.76
N THR A 4 7.37 4.00 8.92
CA THR A 4 7.92 5.14 9.66
C THR A 4 7.56 6.47 8.98
N ALA A 5 7.71 6.57 7.66
CA ALA A 5 7.35 7.77 6.91
C ALA A 5 5.85 8.09 6.99
N LEU A 6 4.99 7.07 6.91
CA LEU A 6 3.54 7.23 7.07
C LEU A 6 3.20 7.70 8.49
N LYS A 7 3.80 7.12 9.54
CA LYS A 7 3.56 7.53 10.93
C LYS A 7 4.04 8.95 11.22
N GLN A 8 5.18 9.35 10.67
CA GLN A 8 5.80 10.66 10.94
C GLN A 8 5.20 11.79 10.11
N SER A 9 4.55 11.50 8.98
CA SER A 9 3.98 12.53 8.12
C SER A 9 2.78 13.22 8.78
N PRO A 10 2.78 14.57 8.94
CA PRO A 10 1.65 15.33 9.43
C PRO A 10 0.60 15.63 8.34
N ALA A 11 0.84 15.16 7.11
CA ALA A 11 -0.03 15.45 5.98
C ALA A 11 -1.43 14.86 6.19
N LYS A 12 -2.46 15.68 5.91
CA LYS A 12 -3.87 15.27 5.96
C LYS A 12 -4.18 14.12 5.00
N TRP A 13 -3.50 14.10 3.85
CA TRP A 13 -3.62 13.05 2.84
C TRP A 13 -2.28 12.39 2.64
N LYS A 14 -2.26 11.06 2.71
CA LYS A 14 -1.07 10.23 2.47
C LYS A 14 -1.39 9.30 1.31
N ILE A 15 -0.61 9.39 0.25
CA ILE A 15 -0.80 8.61 -0.98
C ILE A 15 0.45 7.77 -1.17
N VAL A 16 0.27 6.47 -1.35
CA VAL A 16 1.34 5.52 -1.61
C VAL A 16 1.23 5.04 -3.05
N VAL A 17 2.32 5.10 -3.81
CA VAL A 17 2.37 4.72 -5.23
C VAL A 17 3.34 3.57 -5.41
N GLY A 18 2.90 2.51 -6.09
CA GLY A 18 3.69 1.33 -6.39
C GLY A 18 3.36 0.76 -7.78
N HIS A 19 4.26 -0.05 -8.33
CA HIS A 19 4.10 -0.63 -9.67
C HIS A 19 3.06 -1.77 -9.73
N HIS A 20 2.97 -2.59 -8.67
CA HIS A 20 2.07 -3.74 -8.59
C HIS A 20 0.78 -3.43 -7.84
N THR A 21 -0.30 -4.13 -8.19
CA THR A 21 -1.62 -3.97 -7.62
C THR A 21 -1.77 -4.73 -6.31
N ILE A 22 -2.31 -4.06 -5.27
CA ILE A 22 -2.77 -4.75 -4.05
C ILE A 22 -4.02 -5.58 -4.38
N ARG A 23 -4.99 -4.96 -5.07
CA ARG A 23 -6.17 -5.60 -5.61
C ARG A 23 -6.41 -5.18 -7.05
N SER A 24 -6.72 -6.13 -7.93
CA SER A 24 -7.09 -5.85 -9.33
C SER A 24 -8.02 -6.91 -9.87
N VAL A 25 -9.07 -6.46 -10.55
CA VAL A 25 -9.97 -7.34 -11.34
C VAL A 25 -9.44 -7.59 -12.76
N GLY A 26 -8.28 -7.04 -13.12
CA GLY A 26 -7.62 -7.25 -14.41
C GLY A 26 -6.70 -8.47 -14.44
N HIS A 27 -6.06 -8.72 -15.58
CA HIS A 27 -5.22 -9.92 -15.79
C HIS A 27 -4.08 -10.09 -14.76
N HIS A 28 -3.52 -8.99 -14.28
CA HIS A 28 -2.45 -9.02 -13.28
C HIS A 28 -2.91 -9.49 -11.89
N GLY A 29 -4.22 -9.42 -11.60
CA GLY A 29 -4.80 -9.91 -10.37
C GLY A 29 -4.26 -9.24 -9.11
N ASP A 30 -4.42 -9.96 -8.01
CA ASP A 30 -4.04 -9.53 -6.68
C ASP A 30 -2.61 -9.95 -6.35
N THR A 31 -1.84 -9.07 -5.72
CA THR A 31 -0.51 -9.42 -5.19
C THR A 31 -0.64 -9.81 -3.72
N VAL A 32 -0.66 -11.12 -3.43
CA VAL A 32 -0.87 -11.68 -2.08
C VAL A 32 0.10 -11.10 -1.05
N GLU A 33 1.36 -10.91 -1.42
CA GLU A 33 2.37 -10.32 -0.55
C GLU A 33 2.01 -8.89 -0.14
N LEU A 34 1.54 -8.06 -1.08
CA LEU A 34 1.11 -6.70 -0.77
C LEU A 34 -0.17 -6.67 0.07
N GLN A 35 -1.08 -7.63 -0.11
CA GLN A 35 -2.24 -7.77 0.78
C GLN A 35 -1.85 -8.15 2.20
N THR A 36 -0.81 -8.97 2.36
CA THR A 36 -0.40 -9.49 3.67
C THR A 36 0.50 -8.51 4.42
N LEU A 37 1.39 -7.81 3.71
CA LEU A 37 2.43 -6.97 4.32
C LEU A 37 2.12 -5.48 4.23
N LEU A 38 1.54 -5.00 3.13
CA LEU A 38 1.34 -3.58 2.88
C LEU A 38 -0.05 -3.10 3.27
N LEU A 39 -1.11 -3.82 2.89
CA LEU A 39 -2.49 -3.41 3.18
C LEU A 39 -2.73 -3.13 4.69
N PRO A 40 -2.24 -3.94 5.65
CA PRO A 40 -2.43 -3.67 7.08
C PRO A 40 -1.73 -2.40 7.59
N VAL A 41 -0.76 -1.87 6.84
CA VAL A 41 -0.08 -0.61 7.16
C VAL A 41 -0.86 0.59 6.61
N LEU A 42 -1.79 0.37 5.67
CA LEU A 42 -2.59 1.41 5.02
C LEU A 42 -4.03 1.52 5.56
N GLU A 43 -4.55 0.49 6.24
CA GLU A 43 -5.85 0.47 6.94
C GLU A 43 -5.79 1.18 8.31
#